data_AF-A0A523TLK6-F1
#
_entry.id   AF-A0A523TLK6-F1
#
_cell.length_a   1.000
_cell.length_b   1.000
_cell.length_c   1.000
_cell.angle_alpha   90.00
_cell.angle_beta   90.00
_cell.angle_gamma   90.00
#
_symmetry.space_group_name_H-M   'P 1'
#
loop_
_entity.id
_entity.type
_entity.pdbx_description
1 polymer ?
#
loop_
_entity_poly.entity_id
_entity_poly.type
_entity_poly.pdbx_seq_one_letter_code
_entity_poly.pdbx_strand_id
1 'polypeptide(L)'
;MSNIQPPNVDEIKRQSVVRFLAEMQDLRQKIEVEFTSRFDEQKNNFLATSKESYSPSEISHIFDTIKALEKEYMKQILTTTSGDGSKILSTTLSSALSGNLSFSGEATQRIAELEQENTRVKAELIETTKAFEDEKSQIAEKGVGQIGELNRLQETVDEQKRTIEMYEKQVMEHGESLAQQRIEIEDLQTQVGEFSKEKDQIRQQLTEKDEIIQDNERNTNAMKEQMTSMEKRISQMKSVSSEKFEAETDRLEETLNLERERADDLEVRYKEATTAITNYKEAVEQKDEEIDRLRKTVTDTKANVASAESEKDGLIKKLQDDLKAVEHQLTDTKDTLGRSDKKVSTLTQDLEGKEKQIDEKDNEIRDLKSQLTDAKESISSEKSSKETKLQDLLKEKTENEAELNELKNDIRDLKNALGEKEKTIAEVSKAQDVIDKDRDAVQEERDKIMVQFENLKSRITELETSNNEKDTLVKNLTKSLQGVPKFRVFLAIQDIGGDITLPDLSKIVGQTPDVVTHIVTDLKDDGLVKVSKKENKTYVSKV
;
A
#
# COMPACT_ATOMS: atom_id res chain seq x y z
N MET A 1 216.35 14.82 46.22
CA MET A 1 216.04 13.84 47.27
C MET A 1 214.99 14.42 48.20
N SER A 2 213.76 13.95 48.05
CA SER A 2 212.81 13.71 49.13
C SER A 2 211.97 12.57 48.57
N ASN A 3 212.40 11.32 48.70
CA ASN A 3 212.17 10.46 49.86
C ASN A 3 210.69 10.52 50.28
N ILE A 4 210.05 9.35 50.33
CA ILE A 4 208.63 9.03 50.63
C ILE A 4 207.99 8.38 49.40
N GLN A 5 207.33 7.21 49.45
CA GLN A 5 207.35 6.00 50.28
C GLN A 5 206.40 5.07 49.48
N PRO A 6 206.68 3.76 49.29
CA PRO A 6 205.86 2.92 48.41
C PRO A 6 204.40 2.81 48.92
N PRO A 7 203.40 2.90 48.03
CA PRO A 7 202.00 3.06 48.41
C PRO A 7 201.46 1.83 49.15
N ASN A 8 200.77 2.12 50.24
CA ASN A 8 200.14 1.16 51.13
C ASN A 8 199.05 0.37 50.37
N VAL A 9 199.16 -0.95 50.40
CA VAL A 9 198.24 -1.91 49.74
C VAL A 9 196.77 -1.69 50.14
N ASP A 10 196.52 -1.08 51.30
CA ASP A 10 195.16 -0.72 51.74
C ASP A 10 194.56 0.48 50.99
N GLU A 11 195.37 1.40 50.44
CA GLU A 11 194.91 2.56 49.65
C GLU A 11 194.46 2.12 48.25
N ILE A 12 195.21 1.19 47.63
CA ILE A 12 194.90 0.63 46.30
C ILE A 12 193.58 -0.16 46.36
N LYS A 13 193.37 -0.95 47.41
CA LYS A 13 192.10 -1.69 47.61
C LYS A 13 190.92 -0.76 47.87
N ARG A 14 191.12 0.35 48.59
CA ARG A 14 190.05 1.33 48.88
C ARG A 14 189.62 2.10 47.63
N GLN A 15 190.57 2.55 46.82
CA GLN A 15 190.26 3.31 45.60
C GLN A 15 189.54 2.46 44.55
N SER A 16 189.84 1.16 44.46
CA SER A 16 189.14 0.24 43.55
C SER A 16 187.67 0.02 43.91
N VAL A 17 187.30 -0.03 45.19
CA VAL A 17 185.90 -0.21 45.63
C VAL A 17 185.08 1.07 45.48
N VAL A 18 185.68 2.23 45.79
CA VAL A 18 184.99 3.53 45.67
C VAL A 18 184.69 3.88 44.21
N ARG A 19 185.59 3.53 43.28
CA ARG A 19 185.38 3.76 41.84
C ARG A 19 184.25 2.90 41.26
N PHE A 20 184.11 1.65 41.72
CA PHE A 20 183.04 0.74 41.31
C PHE A 20 181.63 1.23 41.73
N LEU A 21 181.50 1.74 42.95
CA LEU A 21 180.22 2.23 43.46
C LEU A 21 179.77 3.54 42.77
N ALA A 22 180.70 4.42 42.41
CA ALA A 22 180.40 5.67 41.71
C ALA A 22 179.91 5.43 40.25
N GLU A 23 180.49 4.47 39.55
CA GLU A 23 180.13 4.15 38.16
C GLU A 23 178.76 3.45 38.05
N MET A 24 178.37 2.63 39.04
CA MET A 24 177.04 1.99 39.10
C MET A 24 175.91 2.99 39.40
N GLN A 25 176.19 4.07 40.13
CA GLN A 25 175.20 5.07 40.49
C GLN A 25 174.89 6.03 39.33
N ASP A 26 175.89 6.38 38.52
CA ASP A 26 175.74 7.21 37.30
C ASP A 26 174.94 6.47 36.20
N LEU A 27 175.13 5.15 36.09
CA LEU A 27 174.43 4.30 35.12
C LEU A 27 172.91 4.24 35.38
N ARG A 28 172.51 4.11 36.65
CA ARG A 28 171.09 4.12 37.07
C ARG A 28 170.42 5.46 36.74
N GLN A 29 171.12 6.57 36.99
CA GLN A 29 170.56 7.91 36.86
C GLN A 29 170.35 8.33 35.39
N LYS A 30 171.22 7.89 34.47
CA LYS A 30 171.05 8.10 33.02
C LYS A 30 169.81 7.41 32.45
N ILE A 31 169.53 6.19 32.89
CA ILE A 31 168.39 5.38 32.38
C ILE A 31 167.04 5.97 32.83
N GLU A 32 166.97 6.48 34.05
CA GLU A 32 165.74 7.06 34.64
C GLU A 32 165.36 8.41 34.00
N VAL A 33 166.37 9.23 33.65
CA VAL A 33 166.17 10.52 32.95
C VAL A 33 165.72 10.31 31.50
N GLU A 34 166.28 9.32 30.79
CA GLU A 34 165.93 9.07 29.38
C GLU A 34 164.49 8.54 29.21
N PHE A 35 164.01 7.71 30.15
CA PHE A 35 162.62 7.20 30.13
C PHE A 35 161.59 8.31 30.38
N THR A 36 161.84 9.15 31.39
CA THR A 36 160.91 10.24 31.75
C THR A 36 160.78 11.23 30.59
N SER A 37 161.88 11.55 29.89
CA SER A 37 161.86 12.44 28.73
C SER A 37 161.07 11.88 27.55
N ARG A 38 161.17 10.58 27.24
CA ARG A 38 160.43 9.95 26.12
C ARG A 38 158.96 9.72 26.43
N PHE A 39 158.62 9.43 27.68
CA PHE A 39 157.24 9.27 28.12
C PHE A 39 156.46 10.58 28.03
N ASP A 40 157.05 11.69 28.49
CA ASP A 40 156.40 13.00 28.41
C ASP A 40 156.29 13.53 26.95
N GLU A 41 157.25 13.22 26.07
CA GLU A 41 157.17 13.56 24.64
C GLU A 41 155.97 12.86 23.96
N GLN A 42 155.77 11.56 24.22
CA GLN A 42 154.65 10.79 23.68
C GLN A 42 153.31 11.22 24.28
N LYS A 43 153.25 11.43 25.59
CA LYS A 43 152.07 11.95 26.30
C LYS A 43 151.62 13.31 25.75
N ASN A 44 152.55 14.21 25.47
CA ASN A 44 152.24 15.51 24.86
C ASN A 44 151.75 15.37 23.42
N ASN A 45 152.29 14.44 22.62
CA ASN A 45 151.77 14.16 21.28
C ASN A 45 150.32 13.64 21.29
N PHE A 46 149.94 12.83 22.29
CA PHE A 46 148.56 12.37 22.44
C PHE A 46 147.60 13.49 22.88
N LEU A 47 148.04 14.40 23.76
CA LEU A 47 147.23 15.49 24.30
C LEU A 47 147.21 16.77 23.41
N ALA A 48 148.12 16.90 22.44
CA ALA A 48 148.21 18.09 21.57
C ALA A 48 147.10 18.20 20.52
N THR A 49 146.33 17.13 20.28
CA THR A 49 145.17 17.18 19.38
C THR A 49 143.90 17.31 20.22
N SER A 50 143.43 18.54 20.38
CA SER A 50 142.20 18.91 21.10
C SER A 50 140.95 18.33 20.43
N LYS A 51 140.72 17.02 20.60
CA LYS A 51 139.49 16.33 20.21
C LYS A 51 138.68 16.02 21.47
N GLU A 52 137.42 16.42 21.45
CA GLU A 52 136.49 16.22 22.58
C GLU A 52 136.04 14.75 22.75
N SER A 53 136.34 13.86 21.79
CA SER A 53 136.16 12.41 21.96
C SER A 53 137.02 11.57 21.01
N TYR A 54 137.48 10.40 21.45
CA TYR A 54 138.21 9.39 20.67
C TYR A 54 137.30 8.18 20.36
N SER A 55 137.43 7.62 19.16
CA SER A 55 136.73 6.37 18.80
C SER A 55 137.34 5.15 19.51
N PRO A 56 136.58 4.06 19.71
CA PRO A 56 137.10 2.85 20.35
C PRO A 56 138.34 2.24 19.67
N SER A 57 138.44 2.34 18.34
CA SER A 57 139.64 1.91 17.59
C SER A 57 140.86 2.79 17.86
N GLU A 58 140.67 4.10 18.04
CA GLU A 58 141.75 5.03 18.40
C GLU A 58 142.22 4.80 19.84
N ILE A 59 141.31 4.54 20.78
CA ILE A 59 141.67 4.20 22.16
C ILE A 59 142.47 2.89 22.21
N SER A 60 142.08 1.87 21.44
CA SER A 60 142.81 0.61 21.37
C SER A 60 144.24 0.83 20.84
N HIS A 61 144.40 1.65 19.79
CA HIS A 61 145.72 1.96 19.24
C HIS A 61 146.60 2.72 20.25
N ILE A 62 146.03 3.64 21.03
CA ILE A 62 146.77 4.37 22.08
C ILE A 62 147.27 3.39 23.15
N PHE A 63 146.41 2.49 23.65
CA PHE A 63 146.79 1.50 24.64
C PHE A 63 147.86 0.52 24.14
N ASP A 64 147.77 0.08 22.89
CA ASP A 64 148.78 -0.80 22.29
C ASP A 64 150.14 -0.10 22.18
N THR A 65 150.15 1.21 21.89
CA THR A 65 151.38 2.01 21.80
C THR A 65 152.04 2.20 23.18
N ILE A 66 151.24 2.43 24.22
CA ILE A 66 151.75 2.54 25.61
C ILE A 66 152.32 1.19 26.08
N LYS A 67 151.61 0.09 25.84
CA LYS A 67 152.11 -1.26 26.17
C LYS A 67 153.40 -1.62 25.43
N ALA A 68 153.57 -1.18 24.18
CA ALA A 68 154.80 -1.40 23.43
C ALA A 68 156.00 -0.66 24.08
N LEU A 69 155.80 0.59 24.51
CA LEU A 69 156.83 1.39 25.18
C LEU A 69 157.25 0.81 26.54
N GLU A 70 156.31 0.37 27.37
CA GLU A 70 156.63 -0.29 28.65
C GLU A 70 157.43 -1.57 28.45
N LYS A 71 157.10 -2.34 27.40
CA LYS A 71 157.81 -3.58 27.06
C LYS A 71 159.24 -3.33 26.57
N GLU A 72 159.45 -2.25 25.81
CA GLU A 72 160.77 -1.79 25.35
C GLU A 72 161.65 -1.35 26.54
N TYR A 73 161.07 -0.61 27.50
CA TYR A 73 161.75 -0.13 28.71
C TYR A 73 162.26 -1.28 29.59
N MET A 74 161.41 -2.27 29.85
CA MET A 74 161.78 -3.46 30.62
C MET A 74 162.90 -4.27 29.92
N LYS A 75 162.92 -4.29 28.59
CA LYS A 75 163.94 -5.00 27.81
C LYS A 75 165.30 -4.28 27.84
N GLN A 76 165.32 -2.95 27.77
CA GLN A 76 166.56 -2.18 27.88
C GLN A 76 167.23 -2.30 29.26
N ILE A 77 166.45 -2.27 30.35
CA ILE A 77 167.00 -2.47 31.71
C ILE A 77 167.72 -3.81 31.84
N LEU A 78 167.13 -4.88 31.31
CA LEU A 78 167.71 -6.22 31.38
C LEU A 78 168.94 -6.41 30.49
N THR A 79 169.02 -5.70 29.36
CA THR A 79 170.13 -5.88 28.39
C THR A 79 171.35 -5.03 28.75
N THR A 80 171.16 -3.79 29.21
CA THR A 80 172.26 -2.85 29.49
C THR A 80 172.92 -3.12 30.85
N THR A 81 172.14 -3.51 31.87
CA THR A 81 172.66 -3.80 33.22
C THR A 81 173.50 -5.07 33.26
N SER A 82 173.22 -6.04 32.39
CA SER A 82 173.95 -7.33 32.33
C SER A 82 175.16 -7.32 31.38
N GLY A 83 175.17 -6.46 30.35
CA GLY A 83 176.24 -6.43 29.34
C GLY A 83 177.50 -5.69 29.78
N ASP A 84 177.35 -4.56 30.48
CA ASP A 84 178.47 -3.68 30.81
C ASP A 84 179.09 -3.95 32.19
N GLY A 85 178.30 -4.49 33.13
CA GLY A 85 178.79 -4.85 34.48
C GLY A 85 179.87 -5.95 34.47
N SER A 86 179.79 -6.92 33.56
CA SER A 86 180.78 -8.02 33.49
C SER A 86 182.10 -7.62 32.83
N LYS A 87 182.13 -6.61 31.96
CA LYS A 87 183.39 -6.12 31.36
C LYS A 87 184.27 -5.38 32.36
N ILE A 88 183.68 -4.79 33.40
CA ILE A 88 184.41 -4.04 34.44
C ILE A 88 185.17 -4.98 35.38
N LEU A 89 184.62 -6.15 35.71
CA LEU A 89 185.29 -7.15 36.54
C LEU A 89 186.46 -7.86 35.84
N SER A 90 186.34 -8.12 34.53
CA SER A 90 187.39 -8.77 33.73
C SER A 90 188.70 -7.97 33.64
N THR A 91 188.66 -6.65 33.84
CA THR A 91 189.82 -5.78 33.60
C THR A 91 190.64 -5.52 34.87
N THR A 92 190.07 -5.80 36.06
CA THR A 92 190.65 -5.36 37.35
C THR A 92 191.57 -6.40 38.00
N LEU A 93 191.45 -7.70 37.68
CA LEU A 93 192.22 -8.76 38.36
C LEU A 93 193.45 -9.29 37.60
N SER A 94 193.61 -8.96 36.31
CA SER A 94 194.78 -9.40 35.52
C SER A 94 196.07 -8.61 35.78
N SER A 95 196.09 -7.60 36.65
CA SER A 95 197.23 -6.69 36.82
C SER A 95 198.07 -6.88 38.10
N ALA A 96 197.67 -7.74 39.04
CA ALA A 96 198.16 -7.60 40.41
C ALA A 96 199.41 -8.39 40.83
N LEU A 97 199.78 -9.55 40.26
CA LEU A 97 200.94 -10.30 40.81
C LEU A 97 201.80 -11.03 39.76
N SER A 98 202.86 -10.32 39.36
CA SER A 98 204.08 -10.79 38.70
C SER A 98 205.29 -10.12 39.38
N GLY A 99 206.34 -10.87 39.78
CA GLY A 99 207.73 -10.35 39.79
C GLY A 99 208.54 -10.32 41.11
N ASN A 100 209.45 -11.31 41.23
CA ASN A 100 210.91 -11.27 41.55
C ASN A 100 211.54 -10.70 42.86
N LEU A 101 212.34 -11.58 43.51
CA LEU A 101 213.83 -11.65 43.64
C LEU A 101 214.65 -10.31 43.60
N SER A 102 215.83 -10.06 44.21
CA SER A 102 216.81 -10.77 45.07
C SER A 102 218.10 -9.90 45.25
N PHE A 103 219.03 -10.31 46.15
CA PHE A 103 220.53 -10.21 46.15
C PHE A 103 221.35 -8.89 46.34
N SER A 104 222.46 -8.97 47.13
CA SER A 104 223.85 -8.43 46.90
C SER A 104 224.78 -8.44 48.15
N GLY A 105 226.12 -8.58 47.97
CA GLY A 105 227.18 -7.94 48.81
C GLY A 105 228.25 -8.84 49.49
N GLU A 106 229.53 -8.56 49.23
CA GLU A 106 230.74 -9.06 49.93
C GLU A 106 231.28 -10.45 49.56
N ALA A 107 231.68 -10.48 48.28
CA ALA A 107 232.58 -11.42 47.65
C ALA A 107 234.09 -11.06 47.76
N THR A 108 234.52 -9.93 48.32
CA THR A 108 235.85 -9.39 47.91
C THR A 108 237.02 -9.66 48.89
N GLN A 109 236.80 -9.85 50.19
CA GLN A 109 237.88 -10.18 51.16
C GLN A 109 238.01 -11.70 51.45
N ARG A 110 237.29 -12.59 50.72
CA ARG A 110 237.52 -14.06 50.69
C ARG A 110 238.46 -14.51 49.53
N ILE A 111 238.73 -13.63 48.55
CA ILE A 111 239.44 -13.91 47.26
C ILE A 111 240.98 -13.91 47.34
N ALA A 112 241.61 -13.45 48.44
CA ALA A 112 243.07 -13.51 48.60
C ALA A 112 243.58 -14.67 49.50
N GLU A 113 242.70 -15.36 50.26
CA GLU A 113 242.98 -16.66 50.93
C GLU A 113 242.79 -17.84 49.97
N LEU A 114 241.87 -17.63 49.03
CA LEU A 114 241.80 -18.21 47.70
C LEU A 114 243.08 -18.06 46.82
N GLU A 115 244.34 -18.10 47.30
CA GLU A 115 245.54 -18.18 46.40
C GLU A 115 246.62 -19.23 46.76
N GLN A 116 246.92 -19.50 48.03
CA GLN A 116 247.69 -20.71 48.42
C GLN A 116 246.76 -21.96 48.58
N GLU A 117 245.44 -21.73 48.76
CA GLU A 117 244.28 -22.68 48.65
C GLU A 117 243.79 -22.84 47.20
N ASN A 118 244.12 -21.87 46.35
CA ASN A 118 244.00 -21.98 44.89
C ASN A 118 244.99 -22.96 44.28
N THR A 119 245.87 -23.60 45.06
CA THR A 119 246.69 -24.73 44.58
C THR A 119 246.34 -26.06 45.27
N ARG A 120 245.81 -26.05 46.51
CA ARG A 120 245.30 -27.26 47.21
C ARG A 120 243.83 -27.60 46.88
N VAL A 121 243.00 -26.61 46.52
CA VAL A 121 241.59 -26.76 46.09
C VAL A 121 241.44 -26.74 44.56
N LYS A 122 242.37 -26.13 43.80
CA LYS A 122 242.51 -26.48 42.37
C LYS A 122 242.85 -27.96 42.16
N ALA A 123 243.23 -28.69 43.22
CA ALA A 123 243.33 -30.15 43.22
C ALA A 123 242.01 -30.86 43.64
N GLU A 124 241.25 -30.41 44.66
CA GLU A 124 239.95 -31.02 45.03
C GLU A 124 238.79 -30.69 44.06
N LEU A 125 238.85 -29.56 43.35
CA LEU A 125 237.89 -29.19 42.32
C LEU A 125 237.92 -30.14 41.10
N ILE A 126 238.98 -30.95 40.98
CA ILE A 126 239.08 -32.02 39.98
C ILE A 126 238.47 -33.35 40.51
N GLU A 127 238.07 -33.43 41.78
CA GLU A 127 237.31 -34.56 42.37
C GLU A 127 235.78 -34.31 42.39
N THR A 128 235.33 -33.05 42.28
CA THR A 128 233.93 -32.69 41.96
C THR A 128 233.37 -33.26 40.65
N THR A 129 234.14 -33.91 39.76
CA THR A 129 233.63 -34.32 38.43
C THR A 129 233.60 -35.84 38.24
N LYS A 130 233.78 -36.61 39.33
CA LYS A 130 233.63 -38.08 39.32
C LYS A 130 232.54 -38.63 40.26
N ALA A 131 232.23 -37.97 41.39
CA ALA A 131 231.27 -38.48 42.38
C ALA A 131 229.79 -38.11 42.11
N PHE A 132 229.51 -37.03 41.35
CA PHE A 132 228.15 -36.64 40.96
C PHE A 132 227.54 -37.58 39.90
N GLU A 133 228.37 -38.44 39.29
CA GLU A 133 227.93 -39.45 38.32
C GLU A 133 227.59 -40.81 38.98
N ASP A 134 227.91 -41.02 40.28
CA ASP A 134 227.59 -42.26 41.04
C ASP A 134 226.25 -42.18 41.80
N GLU A 135 225.80 -41.00 42.25
CA GLU A 135 224.52 -40.88 42.99
C GLU A 135 223.28 -40.93 42.07
N LYS A 136 223.50 -40.75 40.76
CA LYS A 136 222.52 -41.00 39.69
C LYS A 136 222.20 -42.50 39.49
N SER A 137 222.91 -43.41 40.17
CA SER A 137 222.64 -44.87 40.16
C SER A 137 222.03 -45.46 41.45
N GLN A 138 221.83 -44.71 42.54
CA GLN A 138 221.18 -45.24 43.77
C GLN A 138 219.65 -45.00 43.85
N ILE A 139 219.08 -44.29 42.86
CA ILE A 139 217.64 -43.99 42.75
C ILE A 139 216.82 -45.18 42.15
N ALA A 140 217.43 -46.36 41.98
CA ALA A 140 216.81 -47.50 41.28
C ALA A 140 216.69 -48.83 42.08
N GLU A 141 216.73 -48.85 43.43
CA GLU A 141 216.42 -50.08 44.20
C GLU A 141 215.81 -49.83 45.61
N LYS A 142 214.65 -50.47 45.86
CA LYS A 142 214.03 -50.91 47.15
C LYS A 142 213.22 -49.89 47.99
N GLY A 143 211.93 -50.08 48.29
CA GLY A 143 211.00 -51.21 48.07
C GLY A 143 210.48 -51.85 49.37
N VAL A 144 209.16 -52.08 49.41
CA VAL A 144 208.44 -53.17 50.11
C VAL A 144 208.29 -53.09 51.65
N GLY A 145 207.06 -52.89 52.11
CA GLY A 145 206.65 -53.18 53.50
C GLY A 145 205.46 -52.35 54.04
N GLN A 146 204.49 -51.95 53.21
CA GLN A 146 203.25 -52.73 53.04
C GLN A 146 202.49 -53.05 54.35
N ILE A 147 201.37 -52.37 54.65
CA ILE A 147 200.03 -52.51 54.02
C ILE A 147 198.99 -53.34 54.83
N GLY A 148 199.29 -53.75 56.06
CA GLY A 148 198.30 -54.49 56.88
C GLY A 148 197.19 -53.65 57.54
N GLU A 149 197.54 -52.59 58.28
CA GLU A 149 196.59 -52.06 59.29
C GLU A 149 195.74 -50.86 58.87
N LEU A 150 196.14 -50.09 57.85
CA LEU A 150 195.39 -48.89 57.50
C LEU A 150 194.06 -49.17 56.75
N ASN A 151 193.92 -50.33 56.12
CA ASN A 151 192.72 -50.69 55.33
C ASN A 151 191.46 -50.94 56.19
N ARG A 152 191.58 -51.16 57.50
CA ARG A 152 190.41 -51.35 58.38
C ARG A 152 189.70 -50.04 58.77
N LEU A 153 190.42 -48.93 58.79
CA LEU A 153 189.85 -47.62 59.15
C LEU A 153 189.07 -46.98 57.99
N GLN A 154 189.36 -47.37 56.75
CA GLN A 154 188.67 -46.84 55.57
C GLN A 154 187.24 -47.40 55.41
N GLU A 155 186.99 -48.63 55.88
CA GLU A 155 185.70 -49.32 55.70
C GLU A 155 184.58 -48.78 56.63
N THR A 156 184.94 -48.16 57.76
CA THR A 156 183.94 -47.60 58.71
C THR A 156 183.39 -46.24 58.26
N VAL A 157 184.14 -45.50 57.44
CA VAL A 157 183.74 -44.17 56.97
C VAL A 157 182.68 -44.25 55.87
N ASP A 158 182.73 -45.28 55.03
CA ASP A 158 181.78 -45.41 53.91
C ASP A 158 180.37 -45.85 54.35
N GLU A 159 180.22 -46.53 55.49
CA GLU A 159 178.92 -46.95 56.02
C GLU A 159 178.11 -45.76 56.57
N GLN A 160 178.75 -44.80 57.26
CA GLN A 160 178.04 -43.66 57.85
C GLN A 160 177.46 -42.69 56.80
N LYS A 161 178.05 -42.63 55.61
CA LYS A 161 177.64 -41.71 54.54
C LYS A 161 176.29 -42.10 53.90
N ARG A 162 175.97 -43.38 53.79
CA ARG A 162 174.68 -43.88 53.25
C ARG A 162 173.48 -43.55 54.14
N THR A 163 173.67 -43.50 55.46
CA THR A 163 172.59 -43.18 56.41
C THR A 163 172.09 -41.74 56.31
N ILE A 164 172.95 -40.80 55.88
CA ILE A 164 172.59 -39.38 55.78
C ILE A 164 171.69 -39.13 54.55
N GLU A 165 171.97 -39.76 53.41
CA GLU A 165 171.15 -39.62 52.19
C GLU A 165 169.71 -40.15 52.35
N MET A 166 169.47 -41.11 53.26
CA MET A 166 168.12 -41.64 53.51
C MET A 166 167.21 -40.63 54.23
N TYR A 167 167.73 -39.85 55.18
CA TYR A 167 166.92 -38.89 55.94
C TYR A 167 166.56 -37.64 55.14
N GLU A 168 167.39 -37.21 54.19
CA GLU A 168 167.05 -36.07 53.31
C GLU A 168 165.84 -36.37 52.41
N LYS A 169 165.67 -37.63 51.99
CA LYS A 169 164.52 -38.02 51.16
C LYS A 169 163.18 -37.98 51.92
N GLN A 170 163.17 -38.38 53.20
CA GLN A 170 161.94 -38.35 54.02
C GLN A 170 161.44 -36.92 54.31
N VAL A 171 162.33 -35.93 54.41
CA VAL A 171 161.94 -34.54 54.69
C VAL A 171 161.23 -33.90 53.49
N MET A 172 161.63 -34.21 52.25
CA MET A 172 160.93 -33.70 51.06
C MET A 172 159.52 -34.27 50.92
N GLU A 173 159.32 -35.57 51.15
CA GLU A 173 157.99 -36.20 51.05
C GLU A 173 156.99 -35.64 52.08
N HIS A 174 157.45 -35.27 53.29
CA HIS A 174 156.59 -34.60 54.27
C HIS A 174 156.25 -33.15 53.91
N GLY A 175 157.13 -32.43 53.20
CA GLY A 175 156.88 -31.06 52.74
C GLY A 175 155.76 -30.98 51.69
N GLU A 176 155.71 -31.93 50.76
CA GLU A 176 154.66 -31.99 49.73
C GLU A 176 153.27 -32.33 50.33
N SER A 177 153.21 -33.22 51.31
CA SER A 177 151.94 -33.60 51.96
C SER A 177 151.26 -32.43 52.72
N LEU A 178 152.05 -31.57 53.36
CA LEU A 178 151.55 -30.39 54.07
C LEU A 178 151.01 -29.29 53.13
N ALA A 179 151.58 -29.15 51.94
CA ALA A 179 151.10 -28.19 50.95
C ALA A 179 149.71 -28.58 50.42
N GLN A 180 149.46 -29.88 50.19
CA GLN A 180 148.18 -30.39 49.70
C GLN A 180 147.04 -30.20 50.72
N GLN A 181 147.29 -30.45 52.00
CA GLN A 181 146.30 -30.25 53.07
C GLN A 181 145.89 -28.77 53.22
N ARG A 182 146.80 -27.83 52.91
CA ARG A 182 146.51 -26.39 53.00
C ARG A 182 145.51 -25.93 51.94
N ILE A 183 145.60 -26.48 50.73
CA ILE A 183 144.67 -26.20 49.63
C ILE A 183 143.28 -26.76 49.96
N GLU A 184 143.20 -27.97 50.53
CA GLU A 184 141.93 -28.61 50.90
C GLU A 184 141.17 -27.84 52.01
N ILE A 185 141.89 -27.25 52.96
CA ILE A 185 141.28 -26.40 54.00
C ILE A 185 140.70 -25.11 53.41
N GLU A 186 141.34 -24.51 52.40
CA GLU A 186 140.89 -23.28 51.76
C GLU A 186 139.61 -23.50 50.92
N ASP A 187 139.50 -24.65 50.25
CA ASP A 187 138.29 -25.07 49.53
C ASP A 187 137.10 -25.31 50.48
N LEU A 188 137.32 -25.98 51.62
CA LEU A 188 136.26 -26.22 52.61
C LEU A 188 135.75 -24.92 53.26
N GLN A 189 136.62 -23.94 53.49
CA GLN A 189 136.20 -22.62 54.00
C GLN A 189 135.32 -21.87 53.00
N THR A 190 135.62 -22.01 51.71
CA THR A 190 134.80 -21.45 50.62
C THR A 190 133.41 -22.09 50.58
N GLN A 191 133.33 -23.43 50.65
CA GLN A 191 132.04 -24.15 50.72
C GLN A 191 131.19 -23.76 51.93
N VAL A 192 131.79 -23.58 53.11
CA VAL A 192 131.04 -23.14 54.31
C VAL A 192 130.44 -21.75 54.12
N GLY A 193 131.16 -20.84 53.45
CA GLY A 193 130.67 -19.51 53.09
C GLY A 193 129.47 -19.56 52.13
N GLU A 194 129.50 -20.46 51.16
CA GLU A 194 128.40 -20.67 50.20
C GLU A 194 127.16 -21.28 50.87
N PHE A 195 127.32 -22.31 51.69
CA PHE A 195 126.20 -22.90 52.44
C PHE A 195 125.56 -21.94 53.44
N SER A 196 126.33 -21.01 54.02
CA SER A 196 125.77 -19.97 54.88
C SER A 196 124.83 -19.03 54.10
N LYS A 197 125.21 -18.65 52.87
CA LYS A 197 124.34 -17.81 52.01
C LYS A 197 123.09 -18.56 51.56
N GLU A 198 123.23 -19.84 51.22
CA GLU A 198 122.10 -20.69 50.83
C GLU A 198 121.09 -20.86 51.98
N LYS A 199 121.58 -21.07 53.20
CA LYS A 199 120.74 -21.14 54.40
C LYS A 199 119.92 -19.86 54.62
N ASP A 200 120.53 -18.70 54.43
CA ASP A 200 119.83 -17.41 54.59
C ASP A 200 118.78 -17.20 53.49
N GLN A 201 119.05 -17.60 52.24
CA GLN A 201 118.07 -17.59 51.16
C GLN A 201 116.87 -18.51 51.43
N ILE A 202 117.11 -19.74 51.91
CA ILE A 202 116.04 -20.68 52.25
C ILE A 202 115.16 -20.13 53.38
N ARG A 203 115.74 -19.49 54.40
CA ARG A 203 114.97 -18.83 55.46
C ARG A 203 114.07 -17.72 54.95
N GLN A 204 114.56 -16.91 54.02
CA GLN A 204 113.77 -15.85 53.41
C GLN A 204 112.60 -16.43 52.60
N GLN A 205 112.85 -17.47 51.79
CA GLN A 205 111.80 -18.16 51.04
C GLN A 205 110.74 -18.80 51.95
N LEU A 206 111.15 -19.35 53.09
CA LEU A 206 110.21 -19.94 54.05
C LEU A 206 109.24 -18.89 54.60
N THR A 207 109.77 -17.72 54.93
CA THR A 207 108.98 -16.59 55.47
C THR A 207 107.97 -16.08 54.44
N GLU A 208 108.38 -15.95 53.17
CA GLU A 208 107.47 -15.59 52.07
C GLU A 208 106.37 -16.64 51.87
N LYS A 209 106.69 -17.93 52.02
CA LYS A 209 105.68 -19.00 51.90
C LYS A 209 104.66 -18.98 53.03
N ASP A 210 105.07 -18.67 54.26
CA ASP A 210 104.14 -18.54 55.38
C ASP A 210 103.17 -17.36 55.20
N GLU A 211 103.63 -16.24 54.67
CA GLU A 211 102.75 -15.10 54.33
C GLU A 211 101.73 -15.49 53.24
N ILE A 212 102.15 -16.22 52.20
CA ILE A 212 101.25 -16.73 51.16
C ILE A 212 100.22 -17.71 51.74
N ILE A 213 100.61 -18.56 52.69
CA ILE A 213 99.68 -19.49 53.35
C ILE A 213 98.62 -18.73 54.13
N GLN A 214 99.01 -17.71 54.91
CA GLN A 214 98.04 -16.90 55.66
C GLN A 214 97.05 -16.17 54.76
N ASP A 215 97.51 -15.65 53.62
CA ASP A 215 96.61 -14.99 52.66
C ASP A 215 95.62 -15.98 52.03
N ASN A 216 96.09 -17.19 51.69
CA ASN A 216 95.22 -18.26 51.18
C ASN A 216 94.19 -18.74 52.23
N GLU A 217 94.56 -18.80 53.52
CA GLU A 217 93.61 -19.13 54.58
C GLU A 217 92.51 -18.08 54.72
N ARG A 218 92.87 -16.78 54.64
CA ARG A 218 91.88 -15.69 54.63
C ARG A 218 90.94 -15.80 53.43
N ASN A 219 91.48 -16.04 52.23
CA ASN A 219 90.68 -16.22 51.02
C ASN A 219 89.75 -17.44 51.11
N THR A 220 90.23 -18.55 51.68
CA THR A 220 89.41 -19.77 51.88
C THR A 220 88.24 -19.51 52.82
N ASN A 221 88.45 -18.77 53.91
CA ASN A 221 87.37 -18.42 54.84
C ASN A 221 86.34 -17.49 54.20
N ALA A 222 86.79 -16.48 53.45
CA ALA A 222 85.89 -15.59 52.70
C ALA A 222 85.04 -16.37 51.68
N MET A 223 85.62 -17.34 50.97
CA MET A 223 84.88 -18.21 50.05
C MET A 223 83.85 -19.10 50.77
N LYS A 224 84.17 -19.63 51.95
CA LYS A 224 83.20 -20.43 52.75
C LYS A 224 82.00 -19.59 53.18
N GLU A 225 82.22 -18.35 53.59
CA GLU A 225 81.13 -17.43 53.94
C GLU A 225 80.26 -17.11 52.72
N GLN A 226 80.88 -16.88 51.56
CA GLN A 226 80.15 -16.70 50.30
C GLN A 226 79.33 -17.95 49.92
N MET A 227 79.88 -19.15 50.08
CA MET A 227 79.14 -20.39 49.85
C MET A 227 77.91 -20.50 50.75
N THR A 228 78.06 -20.24 52.05
CA THR A 228 76.96 -20.29 53.02
C THR A 228 75.85 -19.29 52.66
N SER A 229 76.25 -18.09 52.22
CA SER A 229 75.30 -17.07 51.74
C SER A 229 74.57 -17.51 50.47
N MET A 230 75.29 -18.10 49.50
CA MET A 230 74.69 -18.63 48.28
C MET A 230 73.73 -19.78 48.55
N GLU A 231 74.07 -20.71 49.44
CA GLU A 231 73.18 -21.81 49.86
C GLU A 231 71.87 -21.27 50.45
N LYS A 232 71.96 -20.27 51.34
CA LYS A 232 70.77 -19.62 51.90
C LYS A 232 69.91 -18.96 50.83
N ARG A 233 70.53 -18.28 49.85
CA ARG A 233 69.82 -17.68 48.70
C ARG A 233 69.14 -18.75 47.84
N ILE A 234 69.78 -19.89 47.62
CA ILE A 234 69.20 -21.02 46.87
C ILE A 234 67.96 -21.57 47.58
N SER A 235 68.03 -21.80 48.90
CA SER A 235 66.88 -22.26 49.67
C SER A 235 65.70 -21.27 49.64
N GLN A 236 65.98 -19.98 49.79
CA GLN A 236 64.95 -18.94 49.69
C GLN A 236 64.33 -18.88 48.30
N MET A 237 65.16 -18.94 47.25
CA MET A 237 64.69 -18.94 45.87
C MET A 237 63.81 -20.16 45.58
N LYS A 238 64.16 -21.34 46.12
CA LYS A 238 63.36 -22.56 45.98
C LYS A 238 61.99 -22.45 46.66
N SER A 239 61.93 -21.87 47.86
CA SER A 239 60.66 -21.63 48.58
C SER A 239 59.76 -20.67 47.81
N VAL A 240 60.29 -19.50 47.44
CA VAL A 240 59.54 -18.47 46.71
C VAL A 240 59.08 -18.98 45.34
N SER A 241 59.92 -19.75 44.65
CA SER A 241 59.54 -20.34 43.37
C SER A 241 58.42 -21.38 43.54
N SER A 242 58.46 -22.20 44.59
CA SER A 242 57.42 -23.20 44.87
C SER A 242 56.08 -22.52 45.17
N GLU A 243 56.07 -21.56 46.10
CA GLU A 243 54.86 -20.81 46.48
C GLU A 243 54.27 -20.06 45.28
N LYS A 244 55.10 -19.46 44.42
CA LYS A 244 54.63 -18.75 43.24
C LYS A 244 53.98 -19.70 42.23
N PHE A 245 54.59 -20.86 41.96
CA PHE A 245 54.02 -21.82 41.01
C PHE A 245 52.76 -22.49 41.55
N GLU A 246 52.69 -22.76 42.86
CA GLU A 246 51.49 -23.30 43.50
C GLU A 246 50.33 -22.30 43.41
N ALA A 247 50.55 -21.04 43.79
CA ALA A 247 49.54 -19.98 43.66
C ALA A 247 49.11 -19.69 42.22
N GLU A 248 50.01 -19.84 41.24
CA GLU A 248 49.68 -19.72 39.82
C GLU A 248 48.85 -20.90 39.32
N THR A 249 49.15 -22.11 39.81
CA THR A 249 48.38 -23.33 39.50
C THR A 249 46.95 -23.23 40.05
N ASP A 250 46.79 -22.83 41.31
CA ASP A 250 45.48 -22.66 41.94
C ASP A 250 44.60 -21.64 41.20
N ARG A 251 45.19 -20.51 40.78
CA ARG A 251 44.49 -19.48 40.00
C ARG A 251 44.05 -19.98 38.63
N LEU A 252 44.90 -20.74 37.96
CA LEU A 252 44.57 -21.34 36.66
C LEU A 252 43.45 -22.37 36.81
N GLU A 253 43.46 -23.16 37.89
CA GLU A 253 42.42 -24.14 38.17
C GLU A 253 41.07 -23.48 38.50
N GLU A 254 41.08 -22.40 39.29
CA GLU A 254 39.88 -21.56 39.54
C GLU A 254 39.33 -20.97 38.24
N THR A 255 40.20 -20.41 37.40
CA THR A 255 39.81 -19.85 36.09
C THR A 255 39.23 -20.93 35.18
N LEU A 256 39.83 -22.11 35.15
CA LEU A 256 39.37 -23.24 34.36
C LEU A 256 37.97 -23.71 34.80
N ASN A 257 37.71 -23.75 36.11
CA ASN A 257 36.40 -24.12 36.63
C ASN A 257 35.32 -23.08 36.28
N LEU A 258 35.62 -21.79 36.40
CA LEU A 258 34.71 -20.72 35.97
C LEU A 258 34.38 -20.79 34.47
N GLU A 259 35.39 -21.06 33.63
CA GLU A 259 35.16 -21.19 32.19
C GLU A 259 34.39 -22.48 31.83
N ARG A 260 34.53 -23.55 32.61
CA ARG A 260 33.69 -24.76 32.48
C ARG A 260 32.23 -24.47 32.82
N GLU A 261 31.97 -23.83 33.95
CA GLU A 261 30.60 -23.43 34.33
C GLU A 261 29.97 -22.50 33.29
N ARG A 262 30.76 -21.58 32.73
CA ARG A 262 30.31 -20.69 31.66
C ARG A 262 30.00 -21.45 30.36
N ALA A 263 30.77 -22.47 30.03
CA ALA A 263 30.49 -23.34 28.89
C ALA A 263 29.20 -24.14 29.09
N ASP A 264 28.95 -24.65 30.30
CA ASP A 264 27.72 -25.36 30.64
C ASP A 264 26.49 -24.45 30.55
N ASP A 265 26.54 -23.21 31.07
CA ASP A 265 25.44 -22.23 30.96
C ASP A 265 25.17 -21.86 29.49
N LEU A 266 26.22 -21.71 28.68
CA LEU A 266 26.09 -21.49 27.24
C LEU A 266 25.46 -22.68 26.51
N GLU A 267 25.80 -23.92 26.89
CA GLU A 267 25.18 -25.12 26.31
C GLU A 267 23.69 -25.20 26.65
N VAL A 268 23.31 -24.88 27.89
CA VAL A 268 21.89 -24.80 28.29
C VAL A 268 21.16 -23.76 27.46
N ARG A 269 21.67 -22.53 27.37
CA ARG A 269 21.06 -21.47 26.56
C ARG A 269 20.97 -21.82 25.09
N TYR A 270 21.97 -22.51 24.55
CA TYR A 270 21.95 -22.99 23.18
C TYR A 270 20.83 -24.00 22.94
N LYS A 271 20.63 -24.95 23.86
CA LYS A 271 19.52 -25.91 23.80
C LYS A 271 18.17 -25.21 23.90
N GLU A 272 18.00 -24.29 24.85
CA GLU A 272 16.76 -23.50 24.99
C GLU A 272 16.44 -22.68 23.73
N ALA A 273 17.44 -22.00 23.17
CA ALA A 273 17.28 -21.24 21.92
C ALA A 273 16.91 -22.16 20.75
N THR A 274 17.51 -23.35 20.67
CA THR A 274 17.19 -24.35 19.63
C THR A 274 15.75 -24.85 19.75
N THR A 275 15.28 -25.14 20.97
CA THR A 275 13.89 -25.51 21.22
C THR A 275 12.94 -24.38 20.86
N ALA A 276 13.25 -23.13 21.25
CA ALA A 276 12.43 -21.97 20.91
C ALA A 276 12.32 -21.75 19.40
N ILE A 277 13.43 -21.87 18.67
CA ILE A 277 13.45 -21.78 17.20
C ILE A 277 12.58 -22.86 16.57
N THR A 278 12.66 -24.11 17.05
CA THR A 278 11.83 -25.22 16.56
C THR A 278 10.35 -24.92 16.76
N ASN A 279 9.96 -24.47 17.96
CA ASN A 279 8.57 -24.12 18.27
C ASN A 279 8.07 -22.95 17.40
N TYR A 280 8.89 -21.92 17.19
CA TYR A 280 8.51 -20.82 16.30
C TYR A 280 8.34 -21.27 14.86
N LYS A 281 9.18 -22.20 14.39
CA LYS A 281 9.06 -22.77 13.04
C LYS A 281 7.75 -23.53 12.86
N GLU A 282 7.37 -24.36 13.82
CA GLU A 282 6.08 -25.07 13.82
C GLU A 282 4.89 -24.10 13.87
N ALA A 283 4.98 -23.04 14.68
CA ALA A 283 3.92 -22.03 14.77
C ALA A 283 3.75 -21.25 13.46
N VAL A 284 4.85 -20.94 12.76
CA VAL A 284 4.82 -20.30 11.43
C VAL A 284 4.17 -21.24 10.42
N GLU A 285 4.54 -22.52 10.41
CA GLU A 285 3.96 -23.51 9.49
C GLU A 285 2.44 -23.67 9.69
N GLN A 286 1.98 -23.71 10.95
CA GLN A 286 0.55 -23.69 11.27
C GLN A 286 -0.17 -22.42 10.78
N LYS A 287 0.50 -21.26 10.89
CA LYS A 287 -0.06 -19.99 10.40
C LYS A 287 -0.12 -19.94 8.89
N ASP A 288 0.86 -20.51 8.18
CA ASP A 288 0.84 -20.63 6.73
C ASP A 288 -0.31 -21.52 6.25
N GLU A 289 -0.53 -22.67 6.91
CA GLU A 289 -1.70 -23.51 6.62
C GLU A 289 -3.03 -22.79 6.86
N GLU A 290 -3.14 -22.00 7.93
CA GLU A 290 -4.32 -21.20 8.24
C GLU A 290 -4.57 -20.14 7.16
N ILE A 291 -3.50 -19.46 6.70
CA ILE A 291 -3.55 -18.49 5.61
C ILE A 291 -4.05 -19.16 4.32
N ASP A 292 -3.56 -20.35 3.98
CA ASP A 292 -3.98 -21.06 2.78
C ASP A 292 -5.45 -21.51 2.84
N ARG A 293 -5.93 -21.97 4.00
CA ARG A 293 -7.36 -22.26 4.22
C ARG A 293 -8.20 -21.00 4.03
N LEU A 294 -7.80 -19.89 4.64
CA LEU A 294 -8.51 -18.61 4.52
C LEU A 294 -8.54 -18.11 3.07
N ARG A 295 -7.42 -18.21 2.34
CA ARG A 295 -7.36 -17.86 0.90
C ARG A 295 -8.33 -18.69 0.07
N LYS A 296 -8.41 -19.99 0.34
CA LYS A 296 -9.38 -20.88 -0.33
C LYS A 296 -10.81 -20.45 -0.02
N THR A 297 -11.15 -20.23 1.25
CA THR A 297 -12.49 -19.76 1.65
C THR A 297 -12.86 -18.43 1.02
N VAL A 298 -11.93 -17.47 0.95
CA VAL A 298 -12.14 -16.18 0.27
C VAL A 298 -12.42 -16.38 -1.22
N THR A 299 -11.68 -17.27 -1.87
CA THR A 299 -11.87 -17.58 -3.30
C THR A 299 -13.23 -18.21 -3.55
N ASP A 300 -13.62 -19.22 -2.76
CA ASP A 300 -14.91 -19.88 -2.87
C ASP A 300 -16.07 -18.91 -2.59
N THR A 301 -15.92 -18.07 -1.57
CA THR A 301 -16.92 -17.04 -1.23
C THR A 301 -17.07 -16.03 -2.36
N LYS A 302 -15.96 -15.59 -2.97
CA LYS A 302 -15.99 -14.67 -4.11
C LYS A 302 -16.69 -15.28 -5.33
N ALA A 303 -16.46 -16.56 -5.59
CA ALA A 303 -17.15 -17.28 -6.67
C ALA A 303 -18.66 -17.39 -6.40
N ASN A 304 -19.05 -17.71 -5.16
CA ASN A 304 -20.46 -17.77 -4.76
C ASN A 304 -21.16 -16.40 -4.87
N VAL A 305 -20.49 -15.33 -4.45
CA VAL A 305 -21.01 -13.95 -4.60
C VAL A 305 -21.22 -13.62 -6.07
N ALA A 306 -20.25 -13.89 -6.94
CA ALA A 306 -20.38 -13.62 -8.37
C ALA A 306 -21.54 -14.43 -9.01
N SER A 307 -21.72 -15.69 -8.60
CA SER A 307 -22.86 -16.51 -9.05
C SER A 307 -24.19 -15.93 -8.59
N ALA A 308 -24.28 -15.52 -7.32
CA ALA A 308 -25.49 -14.93 -6.75
C ALA A 308 -25.84 -13.57 -7.40
N GLU A 309 -24.83 -12.75 -7.73
CA GLU A 309 -25.03 -11.50 -8.49
C GLU A 309 -25.58 -11.77 -9.89
N SER A 310 -25.04 -12.76 -10.60
CA SER A 310 -25.54 -13.17 -11.93
C SER A 310 -26.98 -13.68 -11.88
N GLU A 311 -27.32 -14.51 -10.89
CA GLU A 311 -28.69 -14.97 -10.67
C GLU A 311 -29.65 -13.81 -10.36
N LYS A 312 -29.23 -12.88 -9.49
CA LYS A 312 -30.01 -11.68 -9.16
C LYS A 312 -30.30 -10.85 -10.41
N ASP A 313 -29.29 -10.60 -11.25
CA ASP A 313 -29.45 -9.82 -12.46
C ASP A 313 -30.36 -10.52 -13.49
N GLY A 314 -30.26 -11.84 -13.60
CA GLY A 314 -31.20 -12.65 -14.40
C GLY A 314 -32.64 -12.53 -13.92
N LEU A 315 -32.86 -12.56 -12.60
CA LEU A 315 -34.18 -12.42 -11.98
C LEU A 315 -34.76 -11.01 -12.17
N ILE A 316 -33.94 -9.98 -12.02
CA ILE A 316 -34.33 -8.59 -12.28
C ILE A 316 -34.77 -8.42 -13.74
N LYS A 317 -34.00 -8.95 -14.69
CA LYS A 317 -34.33 -8.87 -16.12
C LYS A 317 -35.67 -9.55 -16.42
N LYS A 318 -35.88 -10.76 -15.88
CA LYS A 318 -37.15 -11.48 -16.02
C LYS A 318 -38.33 -10.68 -15.46
N LEU A 319 -38.19 -10.11 -14.26
CA LEU A 319 -39.23 -9.28 -13.65
C LEU A 319 -39.52 -8.01 -14.46
N GLN A 320 -38.52 -7.39 -15.07
CA GLN A 320 -38.71 -6.24 -15.96
C GLN A 320 -39.48 -6.62 -17.24
N ASP A 321 -39.19 -7.78 -17.81
CA ASP A 321 -39.90 -8.28 -18.99
C ASP A 321 -41.36 -8.64 -18.64
N ASP A 322 -41.59 -9.29 -17.49
CA ASP A 322 -42.93 -9.59 -16.98
C ASP A 322 -43.73 -8.29 -16.70
N LEU A 323 -43.10 -7.27 -16.13
CA LEU A 323 -43.73 -5.96 -15.89
C LEU A 323 -44.20 -5.31 -17.20
N LYS A 324 -43.36 -5.29 -18.24
CA LYS A 324 -43.71 -4.74 -19.56
C LYS A 324 -44.87 -5.50 -20.19
N ALA A 325 -44.90 -6.83 -20.05
CA ALA A 325 -45.99 -7.65 -20.57
C ALA A 325 -47.32 -7.29 -19.89
N VAL A 326 -47.31 -7.11 -18.57
CA VAL A 326 -48.49 -6.69 -17.79
C VAL A 326 -48.93 -5.26 -18.16
N GLU A 327 -48.00 -4.32 -18.34
CA GLU A 327 -48.30 -2.95 -18.80
C GLU A 327 -48.99 -2.95 -20.18
N HIS A 328 -48.54 -3.81 -21.09
CA HIS A 328 -49.18 -3.98 -22.39
C HIS A 328 -50.60 -4.54 -22.25
N GLN A 329 -50.79 -5.61 -21.46
CA GLN A 329 -52.10 -6.19 -21.19
C GLN A 329 -53.07 -5.18 -20.55
N LEU A 330 -52.57 -4.35 -19.62
CA LEU A 330 -53.36 -3.30 -18.98
C LEU A 330 -53.82 -2.25 -20.00
N THR A 331 -52.93 -1.87 -20.92
CA THR A 331 -53.24 -0.92 -21.99
C THR A 331 -54.32 -1.48 -22.93
N ASP A 332 -54.17 -2.73 -23.37
CA ASP A 332 -55.16 -3.40 -24.24
C ASP A 332 -56.53 -3.54 -23.56
N THR A 333 -56.52 -3.84 -22.26
CA THR A 333 -57.75 -3.94 -21.45
C THR A 333 -58.44 -2.58 -21.33
N LYS A 334 -57.67 -1.51 -21.08
CA LYS A 334 -58.19 -0.14 -21.00
C LYS A 334 -58.80 0.32 -22.31
N ASP A 335 -58.17 0.01 -23.43
CA ASP A 335 -58.70 0.32 -24.76
C ASP A 335 -59.99 -0.46 -25.05
N THR A 336 -60.03 -1.74 -24.67
CA THR A 336 -61.23 -2.59 -24.81
C THR A 336 -62.39 -2.09 -23.96
N LEU A 337 -62.11 -1.65 -22.72
CA LEU A 337 -63.09 -1.03 -21.84
C LEU A 337 -63.62 0.26 -22.46
N GLY A 338 -62.74 1.15 -22.95
CA GLY A 338 -63.15 2.40 -23.60
C GLY A 338 -64.00 2.19 -24.86
N ARG A 339 -63.76 1.12 -25.63
CA ARG A 339 -64.63 0.72 -26.76
C ARG A 339 -65.98 0.22 -26.28
N SER A 340 -66.02 -0.55 -25.20
CA SER A 340 -67.26 -1.05 -24.61
C SER A 340 -68.11 0.07 -24.03
N ASP A 341 -67.52 1.03 -23.33
CA ASP A 341 -68.22 2.21 -22.80
C ASP A 341 -68.86 3.04 -23.91
N LYS A 342 -68.12 3.27 -25.02
CA LYS A 342 -68.69 3.94 -26.20
C LYS A 342 -69.88 3.17 -26.77
N LYS A 343 -69.76 1.84 -26.88
CA LYS A 343 -70.85 0.98 -27.37
C LYS A 343 -72.08 1.04 -26.46
N VAL A 344 -71.89 1.01 -25.15
CA VAL A 344 -72.97 1.17 -24.15
C VAL A 344 -73.63 2.54 -24.33
N SER A 345 -72.84 3.61 -24.42
CA SER A 345 -73.39 4.97 -24.63
C SER A 345 -74.24 5.07 -25.90
N THR A 346 -73.80 4.48 -27.02
CA THR A 346 -74.58 4.46 -28.26
C THR A 346 -75.88 3.67 -28.09
N LEU A 347 -75.82 2.49 -27.47
CA LEU A 347 -77.01 1.68 -27.23
C LEU A 347 -78.01 2.37 -26.31
N THR A 348 -77.54 3.10 -25.29
CA THR A 348 -78.41 3.91 -24.42
C THR A 348 -79.11 5.01 -25.22
N GLN A 349 -78.40 5.73 -26.09
CA GLN A 349 -79.01 6.75 -26.95
C GLN A 349 -80.04 6.15 -27.93
N ASP A 350 -79.74 4.99 -28.51
CA ASP A 350 -80.68 4.27 -29.38
C ASP A 350 -81.94 3.85 -28.62
N LEU A 351 -81.78 3.37 -27.37
CA LEU A 351 -82.89 2.98 -26.50
C LEU A 351 -83.79 4.19 -26.19
N GLU A 352 -83.22 5.31 -25.74
CA GLU A 352 -83.96 6.55 -25.47
C GLU A 352 -84.69 7.05 -26.72
N GLY A 353 -84.07 6.93 -27.90
CA GLY A 353 -84.71 7.25 -29.18
C GLY A 353 -85.90 6.34 -29.49
N LYS A 354 -85.81 5.05 -29.18
CA LYS A 354 -86.89 4.08 -29.36
C LYS A 354 -88.04 4.29 -28.37
N GLU A 355 -87.74 4.61 -27.12
CA GLU A 355 -88.74 4.96 -26.10
C GLU A 355 -89.58 6.17 -26.54
N LYS A 356 -88.94 7.23 -27.03
CA LYS A 356 -89.66 8.39 -27.60
C LYS A 356 -90.56 8.02 -28.77
N GLN A 357 -90.09 7.16 -29.68
CA GLN A 357 -90.91 6.68 -30.80
C GLN A 357 -92.14 5.89 -30.32
N ILE A 358 -92.00 5.10 -29.25
CA ILE A 358 -93.11 4.37 -28.64
C ILE A 358 -94.11 5.36 -28.03
N ASP A 359 -93.65 6.34 -27.27
CA ASP A 359 -94.52 7.35 -26.66
C ASP A 359 -95.32 8.14 -27.71
N GLU A 360 -94.67 8.54 -28.82
CA GLU A 360 -95.31 9.18 -29.96
C GLU A 360 -96.41 8.29 -30.56
N LYS A 361 -96.13 7.00 -30.75
CA LYS A 361 -97.10 6.03 -31.30
C LYS A 361 -98.25 5.75 -30.34
N ASP A 362 -98.00 5.68 -29.04
CA ASP A 362 -99.03 5.52 -28.03
C ASP A 362 -99.98 6.74 -28.00
N ASN A 363 -99.44 7.94 -28.16
CA ASN A 363 -100.27 9.15 -28.27
C ASN A 363 -101.10 9.15 -29.56
N GLU A 364 -100.51 8.79 -30.71
CA GLU A 364 -101.25 8.63 -31.96
C GLU A 364 -102.40 7.60 -31.82
N ILE A 365 -102.15 6.48 -31.13
CA ILE A 365 -103.18 5.46 -30.84
C ILE A 365 -104.29 6.04 -29.94
N ARG A 366 -103.95 6.83 -28.92
CA ARG A 366 -104.94 7.48 -28.05
C ARG A 366 -105.84 8.43 -28.83
N ASP A 367 -105.25 9.27 -29.69
CA ASP A 367 -105.99 10.21 -30.54
C ASP A 367 -106.92 9.48 -31.50
N LEU A 368 -106.42 8.43 -32.16
CA LEU A 368 -107.24 7.60 -33.06
C LEU A 368 -108.38 6.89 -32.32
N LYS A 369 -108.15 6.42 -31.09
CA LYS A 369 -109.23 5.84 -30.25
C LYS A 369 -110.28 6.88 -29.88
N SER A 370 -109.88 8.12 -29.58
CA SER A 370 -110.81 9.22 -29.32
C SER A 370 -111.65 9.51 -30.56
N GLN A 371 -111.01 9.72 -31.71
CA GLN A 371 -111.69 9.97 -32.99
C GLN A 371 -112.66 8.84 -33.36
N LEU A 372 -112.27 7.59 -33.13
CA LEU A 372 -113.15 6.44 -33.36
C LEU A 372 -114.37 6.43 -32.44
N THR A 373 -114.20 6.86 -31.19
CA THR A 373 -115.30 6.98 -30.21
C THR A 373 -116.26 8.08 -30.64
N ASP A 374 -115.75 9.27 -30.96
CA ASP A 374 -116.54 10.39 -31.45
C ASP A 374 -117.32 10.03 -32.72
N ALA A 375 -116.66 9.32 -33.66
CA ALA A 375 -117.30 8.85 -34.88
C ALA A 375 -118.43 7.84 -34.59
N LYS A 376 -118.22 6.91 -33.64
CA LYS A 376 -119.27 5.96 -33.23
C LYS A 376 -120.46 6.67 -32.59
N GLU A 377 -120.22 7.62 -31.71
CA GLU A 377 -121.28 8.41 -31.07
C GLU A 377 -122.05 9.24 -32.10
N SER A 378 -121.34 9.90 -33.02
CA SER A 378 -121.93 10.65 -34.13
C SER A 378 -122.83 9.75 -35.00
N ILE A 379 -122.32 8.59 -35.45
CA ILE A 379 -123.10 7.61 -36.21
C ILE A 379 -124.34 7.14 -35.43
N SER A 380 -124.19 6.84 -34.14
CA SER A 380 -125.30 6.40 -33.29
C SER A 380 -126.37 7.48 -33.15
N SER A 381 -125.97 8.74 -32.99
CA SER A 381 -126.88 9.89 -32.90
C SER A 381 -127.61 10.14 -34.22
N GLU A 382 -126.90 10.06 -35.35
CA GLU A 382 -127.49 10.25 -36.68
C GLU A 382 -128.45 9.11 -37.01
N LYS A 383 -128.10 7.86 -36.65
CA LYS A 383 -128.99 6.71 -36.78
C LYS A 383 -130.28 6.91 -35.99
N SER A 384 -130.18 7.31 -34.72
CA SER A 384 -131.34 7.55 -33.85
C SER A 384 -132.24 8.68 -34.39
N SER A 385 -131.64 9.74 -34.91
CA SER A 385 -132.34 10.84 -35.57
C SER A 385 -133.07 10.39 -36.84
N LYS A 386 -132.41 9.60 -37.70
CA LYS A 386 -133.03 9.02 -38.90
C LYS A 386 -134.14 8.03 -38.57
N GLU A 387 -133.97 7.21 -37.53
CA GLU A 387 -135.01 6.29 -37.06
C GLU A 387 -136.24 7.06 -36.53
N THR A 388 -136.03 8.14 -35.78
CA THR A 388 -137.12 9.02 -35.32
C THR A 388 -137.86 9.63 -36.52
N LYS A 389 -137.12 10.21 -37.47
CA LYS A 389 -137.69 10.80 -38.69
C LYS A 389 -138.44 9.76 -39.54
N LEU A 390 -137.95 8.52 -39.59
CA LEU A 390 -138.63 7.43 -40.27
C LEU A 390 -139.96 7.07 -39.57
N GLN A 391 -139.98 7.02 -38.24
CA GLN A 391 -141.21 6.78 -37.47
C GLN A 391 -142.23 7.90 -37.69
N ASP A 392 -141.80 9.16 -37.67
CA ASP A 392 -142.67 10.31 -37.94
C ASP A 392 -143.27 10.23 -39.35
N LEU A 393 -142.45 9.94 -40.37
CA LEU A 393 -142.93 9.77 -41.74
C LEU A 393 -143.87 8.57 -41.91
N LEU A 394 -143.65 7.47 -41.18
CA LEU A 394 -144.57 6.33 -41.18
C LEU A 394 -145.90 6.68 -40.54
N LYS A 395 -145.88 7.46 -39.46
CA LYS A 395 -147.08 7.97 -38.81
C LYS A 395 -147.85 8.90 -39.74
N GLU A 396 -147.18 9.88 -40.35
CA GLU A 396 -147.75 10.78 -41.34
C GLU A 396 -148.33 10.01 -42.53
N LYS A 397 -147.61 9.00 -43.05
CA LYS A 397 -148.14 8.10 -44.09
C LYS A 397 -149.43 7.41 -43.67
N THR A 398 -149.50 6.92 -42.43
CA THR A 398 -150.69 6.22 -41.91
C THR A 398 -151.87 7.18 -41.73
N GLU A 399 -151.61 8.40 -41.24
CA GLU A 399 -152.60 9.48 -41.13
C GLU A 399 -153.13 9.86 -42.52
N ASN A 400 -152.25 10.08 -43.50
CA ASN A 400 -152.62 10.35 -44.90
C ASN A 400 -153.40 9.19 -45.55
N GLU A 401 -153.06 7.93 -45.25
CA GLU A 401 -153.80 6.76 -45.73
C GLU A 401 -155.21 6.69 -45.13
N ALA A 402 -155.38 7.10 -43.86
CA ALA A 402 -156.68 7.21 -43.22
C ALA A 402 -157.53 8.33 -43.84
N GLU A 403 -156.97 9.53 -44.00
CA GLU A 403 -157.64 10.65 -44.68
C GLU A 403 -158.04 10.29 -46.12
N LEU A 404 -157.16 9.61 -46.86
CA LEU A 404 -157.45 9.18 -48.23
C LEU A 404 -158.58 8.15 -48.29
N ASN A 405 -158.71 7.28 -47.28
CA ASN A 405 -159.83 6.35 -47.18
C ASN A 405 -161.14 7.06 -46.81
N GLU A 406 -161.08 8.06 -45.92
CA GLU A 406 -162.22 8.92 -45.59
C GLU A 406 -162.71 9.68 -46.84
N LEU A 407 -161.81 10.35 -47.56
CA LEU A 407 -162.11 10.99 -48.84
C LEU A 407 -162.69 10.02 -49.89
N LYS A 408 -162.20 8.78 -49.95
CA LYS A 408 -162.79 7.75 -50.83
C LYS A 408 -164.22 7.39 -50.44
N ASN A 409 -164.51 7.31 -49.14
CA ASN A 409 -165.86 7.08 -48.64
C ASN A 409 -166.76 8.28 -48.95
N ASP A 410 -166.28 9.51 -48.72
CA ASP A 410 -167.00 10.73 -49.08
C ASP A 410 -167.32 10.80 -50.57
N ILE A 411 -166.34 10.47 -51.44
CA ILE A 411 -166.57 10.40 -52.89
C ILE A 411 -167.62 9.33 -53.23
N ARG A 412 -167.59 8.17 -52.56
CA ARG A 412 -168.58 7.11 -52.77
C ARG A 412 -169.98 7.57 -52.36
N ASP A 413 -170.10 8.22 -51.22
CA ASP A 413 -171.36 8.73 -50.70
C ASP A 413 -171.90 9.86 -51.57
N LEU A 414 -171.05 10.79 -52.00
CA LEU A 414 -171.40 11.82 -52.98
C LEU A 414 -171.84 11.21 -54.31
N LYS A 415 -171.19 10.15 -54.78
CA LYS A 415 -171.57 9.45 -56.02
C LYS A 415 -172.93 8.75 -55.88
N ASN A 416 -173.21 8.16 -54.72
CA ASN A 416 -174.53 7.59 -54.43
C ASN A 416 -175.60 8.69 -54.37
N ALA A 417 -175.34 9.79 -53.66
CA ALA A 417 -176.23 10.94 -53.59
C ALA A 417 -176.48 11.57 -54.96
N LEU A 418 -175.45 11.68 -55.80
CA LEU A 418 -175.57 12.11 -57.18
C LEU A 418 -176.47 11.16 -57.99
N GLY A 419 -176.27 9.85 -57.87
CA GLY A 419 -177.12 8.86 -58.54
C GLY A 419 -178.59 8.91 -58.09
N GLU A 420 -178.84 9.16 -56.79
CA GLU A 420 -180.19 9.41 -56.29
C GLU A 420 -180.79 10.69 -56.87
N LYS A 421 -180.02 11.78 -56.92
CA LYS A 421 -180.46 13.04 -57.54
C LYS A 421 -180.71 12.89 -59.03
N GLU A 422 -179.89 12.15 -59.76
CA GLU A 422 -180.12 11.81 -61.17
C GLU A 422 -181.42 11.02 -61.36
N LYS A 423 -181.69 10.04 -60.48
CA LYS A 423 -182.97 9.32 -60.47
C LYS A 423 -184.16 10.24 -60.18
N THR A 424 -184.03 11.12 -59.18
CA THR A 424 -185.06 12.14 -58.88
C THR A 424 -185.26 13.08 -60.08
N ILE A 425 -184.19 13.52 -60.75
CA ILE A 425 -184.29 14.34 -61.97
C ILE A 425 -185.00 13.56 -63.08
N ALA A 426 -184.70 12.28 -63.28
CA ALA A 426 -185.38 11.46 -64.28
C ALA A 426 -186.88 11.30 -63.97
N GLU A 427 -187.24 11.16 -62.70
CA GLU A 427 -188.64 11.14 -62.25
C GLU A 427 -189.33 12.49 -62.46
N VAL A 428 -188.67 13.60 -62.11
CA VAL A 428 -189.15 14.97 -62.36
C VAL A 428 -189.31 15.24 -63.85
N SER A 429 -188.37 14.82 -64.70
CA SER A 429 -188.48 14.96 -66.16
C SER A 429 -189.65 14.15 -66.72
N LYS A 430 -189.92 12.95 -66.19
CA LYS A 430 -191.13 12.19 -66.56
C LYS A 430 -192.41 12.90 -66.12
N ALA A 431 -192.42 13.47 -64.92
CA ALA A 431 -193.54 14.26 -64.43
C ALA A 431 -193.74 15.52 -65.28
N GLN A 432 -192.65 16.18 -65.69
CA GLN A 432 -192.66 17.33 -66.59
C GLN A 432 -193.27 16.95 -67.95
N ASP A 433 -192.87 15.82 -68.54
CA ASP A 433 -193.46 15.29 -69.78
C ASP A 433 -194.98 15.03 -69.66
N VAL A 434 -195.44 14.56 -68.50
CA VAL A 434 -196.87 14.38 -68.22
C VAL A 434 -197.57 15.74 -68.10
N ILE A 435 -196.99 16.67 -67.34
CA ILE A 435 -197.51 18.04 -67.20
C ILE A 435 -197.59 18.75 -68.56
N ASP A 436 -196.62 18.54 -69.45
CA ASP A 436 -196.60 19.13 -70.79
C ASP A 436 -197.72 18.56 -71.65
N LYS A 437 -197.98 17.24 -71.59
CA LYS A 437 -199.13 16.62 -72.25
C LYS A 437 -200.46 17.11 -71.68
N ASP A 438 -200.57 17.21 -70.36
CA ASP A 438 -201.78 17.72 -69.70
C ASP A 438 -202.02 19.19 -70.06
N ARG A 439 -200.96 20.00 -70.12
CA ARG A 439 -201.00 21.39 -70.56
C ARG A 439 -201.49 21.49 -72.01
N ASP A 440 -200.95 20.68 -72.92
CA ASP A 440 -201.37 20.66 -74.32
C ASP A 440 -202.85 20.24 -74.45
N ALA A 441 -203.29 19.25 -73.67
CA ALA A 441 -204.69 18.83 -73.63
C ALA A 441 -205.63 19.93 -73.10
N VAL A 442 -205.25 20.61 -72.01
CA VAL A 442 -205.98 21.76 -71.46
C VAL A 442 -205.99 22.93 -72.44
N GLN A 443 -204.90 23.15 -73.18
CA GLN A 443 -204.83 24.17 -74.21
C GLN A 443 -205.81 23.87 -75.34
N GLU A 444 -205.89 22.62 -75.78
CA GLU A 444 -206.85 22.17 -76.81
C GLU A 444 -208.31 22.30 -76.33
N GLU A 445 -208.60 21.97 -75.06
CA GLU A 445 -209.91 22.21 -74.46
C GLU A 445 -210.25 23.70 -74.40
N ARG A 446 -209.30 24.53 -73.97
CA ARG A 446 -209.48 25.98 -73.92
C ARG A 446 -209.75 26.56 -75.30
N ASP A 447 -209.06 26.09 -76.34
CA ASP A 447 -209.32 26.54 -77.71
C ASP A 447 -210.71 26.09 -78.21
N LYS A 448 -211.16 24.87 -77.88
CA LYS A 448 -212.55 24.42 -78.14
C LYS A 448 -213.58 25.29 -77.42
N ILE A 449 -213.36 25.59 -76.14
CA ILE A 449 -214.23 26.47 -75.36
C ILE A 449 -214.22 27.89 -75.93
N MET A 450 -213.08 28.39 -76.40
CA MET A 450 -212.98 29.73 -76.99
C MET A 450 -213.80 29.83 -78.29
N VAL A 451 -213.76 28.79 -79.13
CA VAL A 451 -214.63 28.69 -80.32
C VAL A 451 -216.12 28.64 -79.92
N GLN A 452 -216.47 27.89 -78.86
CA GLN A 452 -217.84 27.88 -78.34
C GLN A 452 -218.27 29.23 -77.78
N PHE A 453 -217.37 29.94 -77.09
CA PHE A 453 -217.61 31.24 -76.51
C PHE A 453 -217.86 32.29 -77.60
N GLU A 454 -217.05 32.33 -78.66
CA GLU A 454 -217.29 33.22 -79.81
C GLU A 454 -218.63 32.92 -80.50
N ASN A 455 -218.99 31.65 -80.67
CA ASN A 455 -220.31 31.27 -81.18
C ASN A 455 -221.46 31.72 -80.26
N LEU A 456 -221.33 31.55 -78.95
CA LEU A 456 -222.31 32.01 -77.96
C LEU A 456 -222.42 33.54 -77.95
N LYS A 457 -221.31 34.25 -78.05
CA LYS A 457 -221.27 35.71 -78.12
C LYS A 457 -221.98 36.24 -79.37
N SER A 458 -221.76 35.62 -80.53
CA SER A 458 -222.51 35.93 -81.75
C SER A 458 -224.02 35.74 -81.54
N ARG A 459 -224.41 34.65 -80.86
CA ARG A 459 -225.81 34.31 -80.58
C ARG A 459 -226.47 35.23 -79.53
N ILE A 460 -225.71 35.71 -78.55
CA ILE A 460 -226.14 36.76 -77.62
C ILE A 460 -226.38 38.05 -78.39
N THR A 461 -225.48 38.43 -79.29
CA THR A 461 -225.63 39.64 -80.12
C THR A 461 -226.90 39.58 -80.98
N GLU A 462 -227.22 38.42 -81.55
CA GLU A 462 -228.48 38.18 -82.27
C GLU A 462 -229.71 38.27 -81.34
N LEU A 463 -229.64 37.66 -80.14
CA LEU A 463 -230.72 37.71 -79.15
C LEU A 463 -230.96 39.10 -78.58
N GLU A 464 -229.91 39.89 -78.32
CA GLU A 464 -230.01 41.29 -77.87
C GLU A 464 -230.69 42.14 -78.92
N THR A 465 -230.35 41.93 -80.20
CA THR A 465 -231.01 42.62 -81.33
C THR A 465 -232.50 42.27 -81.37
N SER A 466 -232.86 40.99 -81.25
CA SER A 466 -234.26 40.55 -81.20
C SER A 466 -235.01 41.02 -79.95
N ASN A 467 -234.35 41.08 -78.80
CA ASN A 467 -234.97 41.53 -77.55
C ASN A 467 -235.25 43.03 -77.57
N ASN A 468 -234.34 43.84 -78.14
CA ASN A 468 -234.57 45.27 -78.34
C ASN A 468 -235.76 45.53 -79.27
N GLU A 469 -235.93 44.72 -80.33
CA GLU A 469 -237.12 44.77 -81.19
C GLU A 469 -238.40 44.46 -80.41
N LYS A 470 -238.40 43.43 -79.55
CA LYS A 470 -239.55 43.05 -78.71
C LYS A 470 -239.86 44.08 -77.62
N ASP A 471 -238.86 44.63 -76.94
CA ASP A 471 -239.05 45.61 -75.87
C ASP A 471 -239.66 46.92 -76.41
N THR A 472 -239.26 47.29 -77.64
CA THR A 472 -239.89 48.39 -78.41
C THR A 472 -241.36 48.09 -78.71
N LEU A 473 -241.69 46.85 -79.06
CA LEU A 473 -243.07 46.42 -79.33
C LEU A 473 -243.94 46.45 -78.05
N VAL A 474 -243.42 45.96 -76.92
CA VAL A 474 -244.14 45.91 -75.63
C VAL A 474 -244.40 47.30 -75.06
N LYS A 475 -243.43 48.23 -75.16
CA LYS A 475 -243.64 49.63 -74.77
C LYS A 475 -244.74 50.31 -75.58
N ASN A 476 -244.83 50.01 -76.88
CA ASN A 476 -245.88 50.54 -77.75
C ASN A 476 -247.27 49.98 -77.41
N LEU A 477 -247.36 48.67 -77.10
CA LEU A 477 -248.60 48.03 -76.65
C LEU A 477 -249.11 48.55 -75.30
N THR A 478 -248.20 48.69 -74.32
CA THR A 478 -248.56 49.09 -72.95
C THR A 478 -249.10 50.53 -72.88
N LYS A 479 -248.51 51.46 -73.64
CA LYS A 479 -249.02 52.85 -73.74
C LYS A 479 -250.41 52.93 -74.36
N SER A 480 -250.74 52.03 -75.29
CA SER A 480 -252.04 52.02 -75.97
C SER A 480 -253.18 51.56 -75.05
N LEU A 481 -252.94 50.53 -74.22
CA LEU A 481 -253.98 49.91 -73.39
C LEU A 481 -254.36 50.71 -72.12
N GLN A 482 -253.48 51.59 -71.62
CA GLN A 482 -253.78 52.45 -70.45
C GLN A 482 -254.94 53.45 -70.70
N GLY A 483 -255.29 53.73 -71.96
CA GLY A 483 -256.43 54.57 -72.31
C GLY A 483 -257.79 53.96 -71.97
N VAL A 484 -257.89 52.62 -71.86
CA VAL A 484 -259.18 51.91 -71.76
C VAL A 484 -259.67 51.85 -70.29
N PRO A 485 -260.88 52.36 -69.97
CA PRO A 485 -261.41 52.38 -68.60
C PRO A 485 -261.48 50.99 -67.94
N LYS A 486 -261.87 49.95 -68.69
CA LYS A 486 -261.89 48.56 -68.22
C LYS A 486 -260.50 48.07 -67.77
N PHE A 487 -259.45 48.45 -68.49
CA PHE A 487 -258.08 48.09 -68.17
C PHE A 487 -257.54 48.86 -66.95
N ARG A 488 -257.96 50.13 -66.76
CA ARG A 488 -257.65 50.92 -65.56
C ARG A 488 -258.29 50.35 -64.29
N VAL A 489 -259.55 49.92 -64.37
CA VAL A 489 -260.21 49.24 -63.24
C VAL A 489 -259.58 47.89 -62.95
N PHE A 490 -259.17 47.14 -63.99
CA PHE A 490 -258.46 45.87 -63.81
C PHE A 490 -257.09 46.04 -63.15
N LEU A 491 -256.26 46.99 -63.58
CA LEU A 491 -254.96 47.28 -62.96
C LEU A 491 -255.10 47.76 -61.51
N ALA A 492 -256.07 48.65 -61.24
CA ALA A 492 -256.33 49.12 -59.88
C ALA A 492 -256.73 47.98 -58.93
N ILE A 493 -257.46 46.97 -59.40
CA ILE A 493 -257.79 45.79 -58.61
C ILE A 493 -256.57 44.86 -58.43
N GLN A 494 -255.67 44.77 -59.44
CA GLN A 494 -254.44 43.98 -59.33
C GLN A 494 -253.41 44.57 -58.35
N ASP A 495 -253.24 45.89 -58.33
CA ASP A 495 -252.23 46.58 -57.50
C ASP A 495 -252.62 46.67 -56.02
N ILE A 496 -253.91 46.63 -55.68
CA ILE A 496 -254.41 46.80 -54.30
C ILE A 496 -254.33 45.51 -53.47
N GLY A 497 -254.51 44.34 -54.09
CA GLY A 497 -254.26 43.04 -53.45
C GLY A 497 -255.22 42.60 -52.32
N GLY A 498 -256.31 43.34 -52.05
CA GLY A 498 -257.29 43.01 -51.01
C GLY A 498 -258.73 43.42 -51.35
N ASP A 499 -259.68 43.05 -50.48
CA ASP A 499 -261.11 43.34 -50.69
C ASP A 499 -261.37 44.85 -50.66
N ILE A 500 -261.78 45.41 -51.80
CA ILE A 500 -262.14 46.82 -51.91
C ILE A 500 -263.64 47.00 -52.11
N THR A 501 -264.19 48.05 -51.51
CA THR A 501 -265.60 48.39 -51.72
C THR A 501 -265.77 49.13 -53.04
N LEU A 502 -266.88 48.89 -53.74
CA LEU A 502 -267.19 49.60 -55.00
C LEU A 502 -267.07 51.14 -54.91
N PRO A 503 -267.50 51.79 -53.81
CA PRO A 503 -267.30 53.24 -53.63
C PRO A 503 -265.84 53.66 -53.58
N ASP A 504 -264.97 52.86 -52.97
CA ASP A 504 -263.54 53.19 -52.86
C ASP A 504 -262.82 52.90 -54.17
N LEU A 505 -263.19 51.82 -54.85
CA LEU A 505 -262.66 51.50 -56.18
C LEU A 505 -263.02 52.60 -57.19
N SER A 506 -264.24 53.15 -57.11
CA SER A 506 -264.70 54.28 -57.92
C SER A 506 -263.86 55.55 -57.72
N LYS A 507 -263.46 55.85 -56.48
CA LYS A 507 -262.57 56.99 -56.17
C LYS A 507 -261.16 56.80 -56.72
N ILE A 508 -260.63 55.59 -56.67
CA ILE A 508 -259.27 55.29 -57.12
C ILE A 508 -259.17 55.35 -58.65
N VAL A 509 -260.17 54.83 -59.33
CA VAL A 509 -260.17 54.77 -60.80
C VAL A 509 -260.79 56.02 -61.45
N GLY A 510 -261.28 56.96 -60.64
CA GLY A 510 -261.84 58.25 -61.09
C GLY A 510 -263.08 58.12 -61.97
N GLN A 511 -263.83 57.01 -61.83
CA GLN A 511 -265.01 56.72 -62.64
C GLN A 511 -266.25 56.74 -61.75
N THR A 512 -267.40 57.06 -62.34
CA THR A 512 -268.66 57.11 -61.61
C THR A 512 -269.05 55.73 -61.08
N PRO A 513 -269.72 55.63 -59.92
CA PRO A 513 -270.07 54.35 -59.30
C PRO A 513 -270.83 53.40 -60.24
N ASP A 514 -271.67 53.91 -61.13
CA ASP A 514 -272.41 53.11 -62.10
C ASP A 514 -271.51 52.51 -63.17
N VAL A 515 -270.53 53.28 -63.66
CA VAL A 515 -269.53 52.84 -64.64
C VAL A 515 -268.60 51.80 -64.03
N VAL A 516 -268.19 52.00 -62.78
CA VAL A 516 -267.35 51.06 -62.03
C VAL A 516 -268.12 49.78 -61.74
N THR A 517 -269.42 49.88 -61.44
CA THR A 517 -270.28 48.71 -61.26
C THR A 517 -270.40 47.91 -62.55
N HIS A 518 -270.59 48.58 -63.69
CA HIS A 518 -270.63 47.91 -65.00
C HIS A 518 -269.30 47.24 -65.33
N ILE A 519 -268.18 47.95 -65.16
CA ILE A 519 -266.85 47.43 -65.44
C ILE A 519 -266.48 46.28 -64.50
N VAL A 520 -266.83 46.37 -63.21
CA VAL A 520 -266.63 45.29 -62.24
C VAL A 520 -267.48 44.07 -62.57
N THR A 521 -268.68 44.27 -63.11
CA THR A 521 -269.55 43.17 -63.55
C THR A 521 -268.96 42.50 -64.78
N ASP A 522 -268.50 43.28 -65.76
CA ASP A 522 -267.80 42.77 -66.93
C ASP A 522 -266.49 42.03 -66.57
N LEU A 523 -265.68 42.58 -65.66
CA LEU A 523 -264.45 41.94 -65.20
C LEU A 523 -264.72 40.66 -64.39
N LYS A 524 -265.88 40.57 -63.73
CA LYS A 524 -266.30 39.38 -63.01
C LYS A 524 -266.76 38.29 -63.98
N ASP A 525 -267.50 38.65 -65.02
CA ASP A 525 -267.99 37.71 -66.03
C ASP A 525 -266.85 37.17 -66.92
N ASP A 526 -265.80 37.97 -67.13
CA ASP A 526 -264.54 37.54 -67.73
C ASP A 526 -263.65 36.71 -66.78
N GLY A 527 -264.08 36.49 -65.52
CA GLY A 527 -263.38 35.67 -64.53
C GLY A 527 -262.11 36.31 -63.94
N LEU A 528 -261.96 37.63 -64.07
CA LEU A 528 -260.76 38.38 -63.68
C LEU A 528 -260.82 38.95 -62.26
N VAL A 529 -262.03 39.11 -61.70
CA VAL A 529 -262.25 39.62 -60.33
C VAL A 529 -263.37 38.85 -59.63
N LYS A 530 -263.31 38.75 -58.31
CA LYS A 530 -264.31 38.08 -57.47
C LYS A 530 -265.13 39.11 -56.71
N VAL A 531 -266.43 38.87 -56.58
CA VAL A 531 -267.36 39.79 -55.92
C VAL A 531 -268.08 39.07 -54.78
N SER A 532 -268.08 39.64 -53.57
CA SER A 532 -268.69 39.07 -52.37
C SER A 532 -269.57 40.08 -51.63
N LYS A 533 -270.57 39.60 -50.88
CA LYS A 533 -271.45 40.45 -50.05
C LYS A 533 -271.37 40.04 -48.57
N LYS A 534 -271.08 41.02 -47.73
CA LYS A 534 -271.15 40.94 -46.25
C LYS A 534 -271.89 42.19 -45.75
N GLU A 535 -272.82 42.01 -44.80
CA GLU A 535 -273.48 43.11 -44.06
C GLU A 535 -274.03 44.24 -44.95
N ASN A 536 -274.83 43.91 -45.97
CA ASN A 536 -275.42 44.87 -46.91
C ASN A 536 -274.42 45.72 -47.76
N LYS A 537 -273.14 45.32 -47.87
CA LYS A 537 -272.14 45.93 -48.76
C LYS A 537 -271.53 44.93 -49.75
N THR A 538 -271.15 45.41 -50.95
CA THR A 538 -270.52 44.61 -52.02
C THR A 538 -269.03 44.92 -52.12
N TYR A 539 -268.21 43.88 -52.05
CA TYR A 539 -266.75 43.92 -52.14
C TYR A 539 -266.27 43.26 -53.42
N VAL A 540 -265.18 43.78 -53.96
CA VAL A 540 -264.52 43.27 -55.17
C VAL A 540 -263.08 42.96 -54.79
N SER A 541 -262.59 41.79 -55.20
CA SER A 541 -261.24 41.32 -54.92
C SER A 541 -260.64 40.68 -56.15
N LYS A 542 -259.32 40.51 -56.14
CA LYS A 542 -258.60 39.67 -57.11
C LYS A 542 -259.02 38.20 -56.96
N VAL A 543 -258.90 37.44 -58.04
CA VAL A 543 -258.97 35.97 -58.06
C VAL A 543 -257.69 35.34 -57.52
#